data_AF-A0A7S8EB46-F1
#
_entry.id   AF-A0A7S8EB46-F1
#
_cell.length_a   1.000
_cell.length_b   1.000
_cell.length_c   1.000
_cell.angle_alpha   90.00
_cell.angle_beta   90.00
_cell.angle_gamma   90.00
#
_symmetry.space_group_name_H-M   'P 1'
#
loop_
_entity.id
_entity.type
_entity.pdbx_description
1 polymer ?
#
loop_
_entity_poly.entity_id
_entity_poly.type
_entity_poly.pdbx_seq_one_letter_code
_entity_poly.pdbx_strand_id
1 'polypeptide(L)'
;MPNRDLKLNALSRFSKSSPRLVLEEYSHCEVPAGCGGVVLRWRRAEEPFTMWLRQNTSARTMVMTLDGENILWMTRLSVNWGHHLFAMSFEEVDLSHGFLLFSARLDDQFIRILQPEGEPEVLSKPDGKWKYTLDEPASEEWQSPDFDDSSWAPMVAKTLPSKGFHGHDISDFCQRIRDIGAEDLGIDADTDASRVWIRRAFTIQSPTQGQE
;
A
#
# COMPACT_ATOMS: atom_id res chain seq x y z
N MET A 1 -28.91 -52.36 -19.54
CA MET A 1 -27.73 -51.85 -18.82
C MET A 1 -28.04 -50.45 -18.34
N PRO A 2 -28.48 -50.25 -17.08
CA PRO A 2 -28.89 -48.94 -16.59
C PRO A 2 -27.70 -48.18 -15.98
N ASN A 3 -27.63 -46.88 -16.28
CA ASN A 3 -26.90 -45.83 -15.53
C ASN A 3 -25.48 -46.15 -15.05
N ARG A 4 -24.55 -46.35 -15.99
CA ARG A 4 -23.20 -45.80 -15.78
C ARG A 4 -23.19 -44.34 -16.21
N ASP A 5 -24.01 -43.54 -15.53
CA ASP A 5 -23.90 -42.09 -15.59
C ASP A 5 -22.48 -41.72 -15.17
N LEU A 6 -21.83 -40.98 -16.04
CA LEU A 6 -20.50 -40.39 -15.90
C LEU A 6 -20.45 -39.51 -14.64
N LYS A 7 -20.30 -40.12 -13.45
CA LYS A 7 -19.84 -39.46 -12.22
C LYS A 7 -18.32 -39.21 -12.23
N LEU A 8 -17.69 -39.26 -13.41
CA LEU A 8 -16.38 -38.68 -13.61
C LEU A 8 -16.57 -37.16 -13.57
N ASN A 9 -15.89 -36.49 -12.63
CA ASN A 9 -15.89 -35.03 -12.43
C ASN A 9 -16.94 -34.45 -11.46
N ALA A 10 -17.34 -35.20 -10.43
CA ALA A 10 -17.95 -34.54 -9.27
C ALA A 10 -16.87 -33.73 -8.52
N LEU A 11 -16.95 -32.39 -8.59
CA LEU A 11 -16.03 -31.43 -7.95
C LEU A 11 -15.88 -31.65 -6.43
N SER A 12 -16.86 -32.29 -5.80
CA SER A 12 -16.83 -32.64 -4.37
C SER A 12 -15.67 -33.55 -3.97
N ARG A 13 -15.00 -34.22 -4.93
CA ARG A 13 -13.83 -35.09 -4.66
C ARG A 13 -12.51 -34.33 -4.52
N PHE A 14 -12.47 -33.04 -4.86
CA PHE A 14 -11.24 -32.24 -4.87
C PHE A 14 -11.28 -31.10 -3.85
N SER A 15 -11.84 -31.35 -2.66
CA SER A 15 -11.66 -30.43 -1.54
C SER A 15 -10.35 -30.76 -0.83
N LYS A 16 -9.46 -29.78 -0.76
CA LYS A 16 -8.25 -29.80 0.06
C LYS A 16 -8.31 -28.58 0.97
N SER A 17 -8.18 -28.80 2.27
CA SER A 17 -7.98 -27.75 3.25
C SER A 17 -6.63 -27.94 3.91
N SER A 18 -6.04 -26.84 4.37
CA SER A 18 -4.79 -26.86 5.14
C SER A 18 -4.88 -25.77 6.19
N PRO A 19 -4.55 -26.06 7.47
CA PRO A 19 -4.46 -25.01 8.49
C PRO A 19 -3.19 -24.14 8.33
N ARG A 20 -2.26 -24.54 7.46
CA ARG A 20 -0.95 -23.88 7.28
C ARG A 20 -0.78 -23.19 5.95
N LEU A 21 -1.62 -23.55 4.98
CA LEU A 21 -1.47 -23.10 3.61
C LEU A 21 -2.73 -22.39 3.19
N VAL A 22 -2.50 -21.29 2.50
CA VAL A 22 -3.51 -20.41 1.96
C VAL A 22 -3.61 -20.68 0.47
N LEU A 23 -4.81 -20.99 -0.02
CA LEU A 23 -5.05 -21.18 -1.43
C LEU A 23 -5.28 -19.81 -2.08
N GLU A 24 -4.40 -19.39 -2.98
CA GLU A 24 -4.52 -18.14 -3.70
C GLU A 24 -4.58 -18.36 -5.21
N GLU A 25 -5.18 -17.41 -5.91
CA GLU A 25 -5.13 -17.30 -7.36
C GLU A 25 -3.76 -16.72 -7.75
N TYR A 26 -2.95 -17.52 -8.43
CA TYR A 26 -1.58 -17.16 -8.78
C TYR A 26 -1.47 -16.54 -10.18
N SER A 27 -2.26 -17.06 -11.13
CA SER A 27 -2.18 -16.67 -12.53
C SER A 27 -3.42 -17.14 -13.28
N HIS A 28 -3.57 -16.65 -14.51
CA HIS A 28 -4.54 -17.15 -15.47
C HIS A 28 -3.79 -17.66 -16.68
N CYS A 29 -4.19 -18.81 -17.22
CA CYS A 29 -3.73 -19.19 -18.55
C CYS A 29 -4.68 -18.58 -19.59
N GLU A 30 -4.22 -17.52 -20.27
CA GLU A 30 -4.84 -17.12 -21.53
C GLU A 30 -4.42 -18.12 -22.61
N VAL A 31 -5.34 -19.01 -22.98
CA VAL A 31 -5.14 -19.94 -24.09
C VAL A 31 -5.92 -19.40 -25.29
N PRO A 32 -5.32 -19.35 -26.51
CA PRO A 32 -5.95 -18.74 -27.70
C PRO A 32 -7.32 -19.31 -28.13
N ALA A 33 -7.80 -20.40 -27.50
CA ALA A 33 -9.01 -21.13 -27.87
C ALA A 33 -10.12 -21.14 -26.80
N GLY A 34 -10.11 -20.22 -25.83
CA GLY A 34 -11.31 -19.94 -25.00
C GLY A 34 -11.55 -20.84 -23.79
N CYS A 35 -10.60 -21.69 -23.40
CA CYS A 35 -10.64 -22.40 -22.11
C CYS A 35 -9.79 -21.65 -21.07
N GLY A 36 -10.29 -20.51 -20.58
CA GLY A 36 -9.62 -19.76 -19.51
C GLY A 36 -9.59 -20.58 -18.22
N GLY A 37 -8.40 -20.85 -17.69
CA GLY A 37 -8.20 -21.53 -16.41
C GLY A 37 -7.54 -20.62 -15.39
N VAL A 38 -7.90 -20.78 -14.12
CA VAL A 38 -7.19 -20.18 -12.99
C VAL A 38 -6.12 -21.14 -12.50
N VAL A 39 -4.90 -20.65 -12.32
CA VAL A 39 -3.83 -21.35 -11.62
C VAL A 39 -3.93 -21.00 -10.14
N LEU A 40 -4.30 -21.97 -9.32
CA LEU A 40 -4.28 -21.84 -7.87
C LEU A 40 -2.93 -22.32 -7.33
N ARG A 41 -2.38 -21.62 -6.33
CA ARG A 41 -1.21 -22.09 -5.57
C ARG A 41 -1.48 -22.11 -4.08
N TRP A 42 -0.84 -23.05 -3.39
CA TRP A 42 -0.73 -23.02 -1.95
C TRP A 42 0.44 -22.14 -1.55
N ARG A 43 0.18 -21.15 -0.71
CA ARG A 43 1.16 -20.25 -0.11
C ARG A 43 1.26 -20.52 1.39
N ARG A 44 2.44 -20.32 1.99
CA ARG A 44 2.58 -20.26 3.45
C ARG A 44 2.03 -18.94 3.98
N ALA A 45 1.32 -18.97 5.12
CA ALA A 45 0.72 -17.76 5.70
C ALA A 45 1.77 -16.70 6.07
N GLU A 46 3.02 -17.10 6.29
CA GLU A 46 4.12 -16.21 6.67
C GLU A 46 4.86 -15.60 5.46
N GLU A 47 4.50 -15.96 4.22
CA GLU A 47 5.11 -15.36 3.04
C GLU A 47 4.69 -13.89 2.86
N PRO A 48 5.58 -13.02 2.34
CA PRO A 48 5.23 -11.64 2.04
C PRO A 48 4.04 -11.54 1.07
N PHE A 49 3.20 -10.54 1.28
CA PHE A 49 2.07 -10.22 0.41
C PHE A 49 2.31 -8.94 -0.39
N THR A 50 1.58 -8.81 -1.49
CA THR A 50 1.71 -7.66 -2.38
C THR A 50 0.80 -6.52 -1.91
N MET A 51 1.39 -5.35 -1.71
CA MET A 51 0.68 -4.10 -1.51
C MET A 51 0.79 -3.23 -2.77
N TRP A 52 -0.33 -2.75 -3.27
CA TRP A 52 -0.38 -1.85 -4.41
C TRP A 52 -0.20 -0.41 -3.96
N LEU A 53 0.84 0.25 -4.47
CA LEU A 53 1.17 1.64 -4.19
C LEU A 53 0.71 2.52 -5.35
N ARG A 54 -0.05 3.57 -5.02
CA ARG A 54 -0.35 4.69 -5.91
C ARG A 54 -0.11 5.99 -5.18
N GLN A 55 0.66 6.87 -5.78
CA GLN A 55 0.91 8.20 -5.24
C GLN A 55 0.86 9.24 -6.33
N ASN A 56 0.51 10.45 -5.94
CA ASN A 56 0.71 11.64 -6.72
C ASN A 56 1.34 12.73 -5.85
N THR A 57 2.27 13.47 -6.42
CA THR A 57 2.92 14.62 -5.77
C THR A 57 3.07 15.80 -6.73
N SER A 58 2.96 17.01 -6.18
CA SER A 58 3.29 18.26 -6.89
C SER A 58 4.74 18.70 -6.68
N ALA A 59 5.51 17.94 -5.90
CA ALA A 59 6.91 18.19 -5.59
C ALA A 59 7.83 17.12 -6.18
N ARG A 60 9.13 17.37 -6.16
CA ARG A 60 10.14 16.41 -6.63
C ARG A 60 10.44 15.38 -5.56
N THR A 61 10.07 14.12 -5.79
CA THR A 61 10.44 13.01 -4.87
C THR A 61 11.94 12.72 -4.95
N MET A 62 12.62 12.77 -3.80
CA MET A 62 14.04 12.44 -3.68
C MET A 62 14.25 11.07 -3.05
N VAL A 63 13.50 10.77 -1.99
CA VAL A 63 13.53 9.48 -1.29
C VAL A 63 12.11 8.96 -1.17
N MET A 64 11.96 7.65 -1.37
CA MET A 64 10.76 6.91 -1.02
C MET A 64 11.18 5.50 -0.60
N THR A 65 10.97 5.17 0.67
CA THR A 65 11.35 3.87 1.24
C THR A 65 10.20 3.22 2.00
N LEU A 66 10.25 1.88 2.06
CA LEU A 66 9.48 1.05 2.98
C LEU A 66 10.48 0.32 3.86
N ASP A 67 10.45 0.56 5.17
CA ASP A 67 11.38 -0.04 6.14
C ASP A 67 12.87 0.19 5.80
N GLY A 68 13.18 1.35 5.24
CA GLY A 68 14.53 1.71 4.77
C GLY A 68 14.93 1.14 3.41
N GLU A 69 14.12 0.25 2.81
CA GLU A 69 14.37 -0.25 1.46
C GLU A 69 13.83 0.73 0.42
N ASN A 70 14.64 1.02 -0.60
CA ASN A 70 14.25 1.95 -1.66
C ASN A 70 13.15 1.34 -2.55
N ILE A 71 12.00 2.02 -2.59
CA ILE A 71 10.82 1.64 -3.38
C ILE A 71 10.46 2.68 -4.44
N LEU A 72 11.37 3.62 -4.71
CA LEU A 72 11.20 4.61 -5.75
C LEU A 72 10.87 3.89 -7.06
N TRP A 73 9.81 4.31 -7.74
CA TRP A 73 9.28 3.73 -8.99
C TRP A 73 8.53 2.39 -8.86
N MET A 74 8.41 1.80 -7.67
CA MET A 74 7.65 0.57 -7.49
C MET A 74 6.16 0.87 -7.32
N THR A 75 5.30 0.07 -7.96
CA THR A 75 3.83 0.12 -7.78
C THR A 75 3.29 -1.09 -7.01
N ARG A 76 4.16 -2.09 -6.79
CA ARG A 76 3.86 -3.32 -6.06
C ARG A 76 4.97 -3.54 -5.04
N LEU A 77 4.59 -3.54 -3.77
CA LEU A 77 5.50 -3.68 -2.64
C LEU A 77 5.33 -5.06 -2.04
N SER A 78 6.43 -5.71 -1.69
CA SER A 78 6.43 -6.96 -0.93
C SER A 78 6.47 -6.61 0.55
N VAL A 79 5.41 -6.95 1.29
CA VAL A 79 5.25 -6.55 2.69
C VAL A 79 5.07 -7.80 3.55
N ASN A 80 5.73 -7.82 4.70
CA ASN A 80 5.58 -8.90 5.69
C ASN A 80 4.48 -8.56 6.70
N TRP A 81 4.19 -9.49 7.60
CA TRP A 81 3.49 -9.13 8.83
C TRP A 81 4.41 -8.29 9.72
N GLY A 82 3.86 -7.29 10.42
CA GLY A 82 4.60 -6.52 11.40
C GLY A 82 4.33 -5.03 11.36
N HIS A 83 5.23 -4.30 12.02
CA HIS A 83 5.30 -2.84 12.02
C HIS A 83 6.12 -2.38 10.83
N HIS A 84 5.59 -1.42 10.10
CA HIS A 84 6.17 -0.91 8.86
C HIS A 84 6.21 0.60 8.86
N LEU A 85 7.09 1.17 8.05
CA LEU A 85 7.23 2.60 7.88
C LEU A 85 7.39 2.99 6.42
N PHE A 86 6.53 3.88 5.95
CA PHE A 86 6.84 4.69 4.78
C PHE A 86 7.64 5.92 5.18
N ALA A 87 8.77 6.12 4.50
CA ALA A 87 9.62 7.30 4.63
C ALA A 87 9.78 7.98 3.26
N MET A 88 9.57 9.28 3.20
CA MET A 88 9.65 10.07 1.97
C MET A 88 10.36 11.39 2.20
N SER A 89 11.08 11.87 1.19
CA SER A 89 11.55 13.25 1.14
C SER A 89 11.24 13.89 -0.19
N PHE A 90 10.83 15.15 -0.13
CA PHE A 90 10.47 15.95 -1.28
C PHE A 90 11.32 17.22 -1.33
N GLU A 91 11.67 17.64 -2.55
CA GLU A 91 12.29 18.92 -2.87
C GLU A 91 11.33 19.77 -3.72
N GLU A 92 11.61 21.08 -3.77
CA GLU A 92 10.84 22.03 -4.58
C GLU A 92 9.34 22.06 -4.19
N VAL A 93 9.05 21.89 -2.88
CA VAL A 93 7.68 21.85 -2.38
C VAL A 93 7.07 23.26 -2.33
N ASP A 94 5.94 23.46 -3.00
CA ASP A 94 5.11 24.65 -2.82
C ASP A 94 4.20 24.47 -1.60
N LEU A 95 4.62 25.06 -0.48
CA LEU A 95 3.90 24.96 0.79
C LEU A 95 2.56 25.71 0.78
N SER A 96 2.20 26.48 -0.25
CA SER A 96 0.88 27.12 -0.34
C SER A 96 -0.24 26.16 -0.75
N HIS A 97 0.11 24.96 -1.22
CA HIS A 97 -0.81 23.91 -1.67
C HIS A 97 -0.56 22.57 -0.94
N GLY A 98 -1.47 21.62 -1.15
CA GLY A 98 -1.17 20.22 -0.89
C GLY A 98 -0.13 19.71 -1.87
N PHE A 99 0.61 18.69 -1.47
CA PHE A 99 1.64 18.09 -2.30
C PHE A 99 1.71 16.57 -2.21
N LEU A 100 0.91 15.92 -1.36
CA LEU A 100 0.87 14.46 -1.26
C LEU A 100 -0.56 13.92 -1.38
N LEU A 101 -0.79 13.03 -2.33
CA LEU A 101 -1.96 12.14 -2.36
C LEU A 101 -1.44 10.72 -2.48
N PHE A 102 -1.80 9.86 -1.52
CA PHE A 102 -1.16 8.56 -1.33
C PHE A 102 -2.18 7.47 -1.02
N SER A 103 -1.96 6.31 -1.61
CA SER A 103 -2.61 5.06 -1.20
C SER A 103 -1.65 3.88 -1.34
N ALA A 104 -1.56 3.06 -0.31
CA ALA A 104 -0.97 1.75 -0.37
C ALA A 104 -1.96 0.74 0.19
N ARG A 105 -2.34 -0.28 -0.57
CA ARG A 105 -3.40 -1.22 -0.17
C ARG A 105 -3.04 -2.64 -0.51
N LEU A 106 -3.26 -3.57 0.42
CA LEU A 106 -3.13 -4.99 0.15
C LEU A 106 -4.07 -5.43 -0.96
N ASP A 107 -3.63 -6.36 -1.79
CA ASP A 107 -4.50 -6.95 -2.80
C ASP A 107 -5.79 -7.49 -2.15
N ASP A 108 -6.95 -7.24 -2.76
CA ASP A 108 -8.26 -7.63 -2.22
C ASP A 108 -8.36 -9.15 -2.02
N GLN A 109 -7.64 -9.92 -2.84
CA GLN A 109 -7.53 -11.36 -2.64
C GLN A 109 -6.83 -11.67 -1.32
N PHE A 110 -5.74 -10.97 -0.97
CA PHE A 110 -5.05 -11.14 0.31
C PHE A 110 -5.91 -10.70 1.49
N ILE A 111 -6.64 -9.59 1.38
CA ILE A 111 -7.54 -9.16 2.45
C ILE A 111 -8.61 -10.22 2.71
N ARG A 112 -9.25 -10.73 1.64
CA ARG A 112 -10.31 -11.74 1.75
C ARG A 112 -9.79 -13.05 2.34
N ILE A 113 -8.61 -13.49 1.92
CA ILE A 113 -8.10 -14.82 2.22
C ILE A 113 -7.32 -14.83 3.54
N LEU A 114 -6.43 -13.85 3.77
CA LEU A 114 -5.59 -13.77 4.96
C LEU A 114 -6.29 -13.07 6.13
N GLN A 115 -7.32 -12.27 5.88
CA GLN A 115 -8.07 -11.53 6.91
C GLN A 115 -7.14 -10.79 7.89
N PRO A 116 -6.24 -9.93 7.37
CA PRO A 116 -5.26 -9.23 8.19
C PRO A 116 -5.94 -8.35 9.25
N GLU A 117 -5.36 -8.32 10.45
CA GLU A 117 -5.66 -7.33 11.48
C GLU A 117 -4.79 -6.07 11.27
N GLY A 118 -5.22 -4.93 11.83
CA GLY A 118 -4.48 -3.66 11.72
C GLY A 118 -4.86 -2.82 10.50
N GLU A 119 -3.86 -2.31 9.78
CA GLU A 119 -3.99 -1.38 8.66
C GLU A 119 -3.61 -2.06 7.33
N PRO A 120 -4.52 -2.83 6.69
CA PRO A 120 -4.28 -3.40 5.35
C PRO A 120 -4.25 -2.35 4.23
N GLU A 121 -4.44 -1.08 4.61
CA GLU A 121 -4.57 0.08 3.77
C GLU A 121 -3.94 1.28 4.49
N VAL A 122 -3.12 2.02 3.76
CA VAL A 122 -2.50 3.27 4.19
C VAL A 122 -2.93 4.34 3.20
N LEU A 123 -3.77 5.26 3.64
CA LEU A 123 -4.25 6.40 2.86
C LEU A 123 -3.66 7.69 3.39
N SER A 124 -3.41 8.65 2.50
CA SER A 124 -3.19 10.05 2.89
C SER A 124 -4.47 10.60 3.53
N LYS A 125 -4.45 10.83 4.84
CA LYS A 125 -5.56 11.42 5.61
C LYS A 125 -4.99 12.38 6.66
N PRO A 126 -5.69 13.47 7.01
CA PRO A 126 -5.26 14.42 8.05
C PRO A 126 -5.55 13.85 9.46
N ASP A 127 -5.17 12.60 9.71
CA ASP A 127 -5.48 11.83 10.92
C ASP A 127 -4.38 11.88 11.99
N GLY A 128 -3.34 12.70 11.75
CA GLY A 128 -2.18 12.84 12.61
C GLY A 128 -1.16 11.69 12.52
N LYS A 129 -1.42 10.66 11.70
CA LYS A 129 -0.48 9.55 11.51
C LYS A 129 0.59 9.83 10.46
N TRP A 130 0.28 10.72 9.52
CA TRP A 130 1.27 11.30 8.61
C TRP A 130 2.00 12.43 9.33
N LYS A 131 3.29 12.24 9.58
CA LYS A 131 4.13 13.22 10.27
C LYS A 131 5.19 13.77 9.34
N TYR A 132 5.60 15.00 9.59
CA TYR A 132 6.64 15.67 8.81
C TYR A 132 7.61 16.47 9.68
N THR A 133 8.80 16.72 9.11
CA THR A 133 9.74 17.73 9.59
C THR A 133 10.27 18.55 8.41
N LEU A 134 10.71 19.77 8.72
CA LEU A 134 11.44 20.65 7.79
C LEU A 134 12.94 20.70 8.10
N ASP A 135 13.34 20.17 9.25
CA ASP A 135 14.74 19.99 9.61
C ASP A 135 15.25 18.68 8.99
N GLU A 136 16.36 18.75 8.27
CA GLU A 136 17.00 17.57 7.69
C GLU A 136 17.39 16.58 8.81
N PRO A 137 16.90 15.33 8.75
CA PRO A 137 17.29 14.31 9.72
C PRO A 137 18.80 14.08 9.72
N ALA A 138 19.41 13.95 10.91
CA ALA A 138 20.85 13.86 11.06
C ALA A 138 21.48 12.56 10.51
N SER A 139 20.68 11.50 10.35
CA SER A 139 21.09 10.18 9.90
C SER A 139 19.93 9.52 9.16
N GLU A 140 20.19 8.50 8.34
CA GLU A 140 19.14 7.73 7.64
C GLU A 140 18.27 6.87 8.56
N GLU A 141 18.51 6.89 9.87
CA GLU A 141 17.71 6.16 10.86
C GLU A 141 16.24 6.63 10.86
N TRP A 142 15.95 7.83 10.38
CA TRP A 142 14.58 8.32 10.18
C TRP A 142 13.74 7.42 9.26
N GLN A 143 14.37 6.58 8.43
CA GLN A 143 13.69 5.61 7.57
C GLN A 143 13.40 4.27 8.26
N SER A 144 13.84 4.08 9.51
CA SER A 144 13.60 2.87 10.29
C SER A 144 12.27 2.97 11.05
N PRO A 145 11.48 1.88 11.18
CA PRO A 145 10.27 1.88 12.01
C PRO A 145 10.51 2.26 13.48
N ASP A 146 11.73 2.08 14.00
CA ASP A 146 12.07 2.34 15.40
C ASP A 146 12.47 3.80 15.69
N PHE A 147 12.55 4.67 14.68
CA PHE A 147 12.93 6.07 14.89
C PHE A 147 11.83 6.87 15.57
N ASP A 148 12.22 7.65 16.57
CA ASP A 148 11.34 8.54 17.34
C ASP A 148 11.01 9.82 16.55
N ASP A 149 9.79 9.89 16.04
CA ASP A 149 9.22 11.08 15.40
C ASP A 149 8.17 11.78 16.29
N SER A 150 8.25 11.63 17.61
CA SER A 150 7.34 12.29 18.53
C SER A 150 7.38 13.82 18.42
N SER A 151 8.51 14.39 17.97
CA SER A 151 8.68 15.83 17.73
C SER A 151 8.20 16.30 16.35
N TRP A 152 7.88 15.38 15.42
CA TRP A 152 7.45 15.74 14.07
C TRP A 152 5.99 16.19 14.07
N ALA A 153 5.70 17.24 13.30
CA ALA A 153 4.36 17.80 13.21
C ALA A 153 3.44 16.92 12.33
N PRO A 154 2.13 16.86 12.60
CA PRO A 154 1.20 16.14 11.74
C PRO A 154 0.94 16.91 10.44
N MET A 155 0.79 16.19 9.32
CA MET A 155 0.32 16.78 8.06
C MET A 155 -1.16 17.17 8.14
N VAL A 156 -1.56 18.16 7.34
CA VAL A 156 -2.92 18.72 7.32
C VAL A 156 -3.58 18.54 5.95
N ALA A 157 -4.92 18.58 5.92
CA ALA A 157 -5.66 18.58 4.67
C ALA A 157 -5.36 19.86 3.88
N LYS A 158 -4.93 19.70 2.63
CA LYS A 158 -4.61 20.83 1.76
C LYS A 158 -4.75 20.41 0.30
N THR A 159 -5.47 21.19 -0.49
CA THR A 159 -5.79 20.82 -1.88
C THR A 159 -4.55 20.77 -2.76
N LEU A 160 -4.37 19.66 -3.49
CA LEU A 160 -3.34 19.56 -4.52
C LEU A 160 -3.59 20.59 -5.65
N PRO A 161 -2.54 21.11 -6.30
CA PRO A 161 -2.72 21.87 -7.53
C PRO A 161 -3.37 20.99 -8.61
N SER A 162 -4.11 21.61 -9.54
CA SER A 162 -4.82 20.91 -10.62
C SER A 162 -3.90 20.26 -11.65
N LYS A 163 -2.60 20.61 -11.64
CA LYS A 163 -1.58 20.03 -12.52
C LYS A 163 -0.54 19.32 -11.67
N GLY A 164 -0.14 18.11 -12.08
CA GLY A 164 0.98 17.42 -11.48
C GLY A 164 2.31 18.13 -11.76
N PHE A 165 3.39 17.65 -11.14
CA PHE A 165 4.75 18.21 -11.29
C PHE A 165 5.20 18.38 -12.76
N HIS A 166 4.80 17.47 -13.66
CA HIS A 166 5.12 17.54 -15.10
C HIS A 166 4.07 18.26 -15.97
N GLY A 167 3.08 18.91 -15.36
CA GLY A 167 2.04 19.65 -16.09
C GLY A 167 0.98 18.80 -16.79
N HIS A 168 1.04 17.47 -16.66
CA HIS A 168 0.02 16.56 -17.18
C HIS A 168 -1.28 16.67 -16.36
N ASP A 169 -2.41 16.51 -17.05
CA ASP A 169 -3.70 16.29 -16.39
C ASP A 169 -3.71 14.89 -15.79
N ILE A 170 -3.75 14.86 -14.46
CA ILE A 170 -3.72 13.66 -13.63
C ILE A 170 -5.03 13.51 -12.85
N SER A 171 -6.08 14.25 -13.24
CA SER A 171 -7.34 14.34 -12.50
C SER A 171 -7.99 12.97 -12.34
N ASP A 172 -8.09 12.18 -13.42
CA ASP A 172 -8.66 10.82 -13.38
C ASP A 172 -7.87 9.89 -12.45
N PHE A 173 -6.54 9.99 -12.47
CA PHE A 173 -5.68 9.17 -11.61
C PHE A 173 -5.84 9.57 -10.14
N CYS A 174 -5.81 10.87 -9.84
CA CYS A 174 -6.03 11.39 -8.49
C CYS A 174 -7.43 11.06 -7.99
N GLN A 175 -8.45 11.15 -8.84
CA GLN A 175 -9.82 10.83 -8.49
C GLN A 175 -9.95 9.37 -8.06
N ARG A 176 -9.30 8.42 -8.75
CA ARG A 176 -9.29 7.00 -8.33
C ARG A 176 -8.68 6.77 -6.95
N ILE A 177 -7.71 7.59 -6.54
CA ILE A 177 -7.13 7.53 -5.19
C ILE A 177 -8.06 8.17 -4.17
N ARG A 178 -8.76 9.25 -4.53
CA ARG A 178 -9.79 9.88 -3.67
C ARG A 178 -11.05 9.03 -3.52
N ASP A 179 -11.44 8.27 -4.55
CA ASP A 179 -12.61 7.38 -4.54
C ASP A 179 -12.49 6.25 -3.51
N ILE A 180 -11.27 5.88 -3.12
CA ILE A 180 -11.00 4.94 -2.02
C ILE A 180 -10.83 5.63 -0.67
N GLY A 181 -11.05 6.94 -0.60
CA GLY A 181 -11.08 7.73 0.64
C GLY A 181 -9.76 8.39 1.02
N ALA A 182 -8.77 8.45 0.12
CA ALA A 182 -7.59 9.29 0.35
C ALA A 182 -7.92 10.78 0.18
N GLU A 183 -7.18 11.62 0.88
CA GLU A 183 -7.29 13.06 0.86
C GLU A 183 -5.94 13.69 0.50
N ASP A 184 -6.00 14.91 -0.03
CA ASP A 184 -4.82 15.68 -0.38
C ASP A 184 -4.17 16.23 0.92
N LEU A 185 -2.88 15.98 1.10
CA LEU A 185 -2.12 16.42 2.25
C LEU A 185 -1.10 17.50 1.89
N GLY A 186 -0.93 18.43 2.81
CA GLY A 186 0.15 19.41 2.84
C GLY A 186 0.59 19.66 4.28
N ILE A 187 1.23 20.80 4.50
CA ILE A 187 1.67 21.23 5.83
C ILE A 187 1.19 22.66 6.12
N ASP A 188 1.04 22.96 7.41
CA ASP A 188 0.69 24.29 7.92
C ASP A 188 1.94 24.91 8.55
N ALA A 189 2.80 25.48 7.70
CA ALA A 189 4.04 26.11 8.12
C ALA A 189 4.19 27.45 7.40
N ASP A 190 4.51 28.49 8.18
CA ASP A 190 4.81 29.83 7.67
C ASP A 190 6.33 29.94 7.44
N THR A 191 6.80 29.39 6.31
CA THR A 191 8.23 29.28 5.98
C THR A 191 8.45 29.10 4.49
N ASP A 192 9.63 29.51 4.01
CA ASP A 192 10.09 29.32 2.63
C ASP A 192 10.85 27.99 2.45
N ALA A 193 10.57 26.99 3.30
CA ALA A 193 11.27 25.71 3.22
C ALA A 193 10.84 24.98 1.94
N SER A 194 11.82 24.54 1.14
CA SER A 194 11.57 23.81 -0.10
C SER A 194 11.75 22.30 0.04
N ARG A 195 12.10 21.82 1.24
CA ARG A 195 12.32 20.42 1.55
C ARG A 195 11.45 19.96 2.71
N VAL A 196 10.88 18.76 2.57
CA VAL A 196 10.04 18.14 3.59
C VAL A 196 10.38 16.67 3.68
N TRP A 197 10.55 16.17 4.91
CA TRP A 197 10.68 14.74 5.22
C TRP A 197 9.38 14.27 5.86
N ILE A 198 8.85 13.14 5.41
CA ILE A 198 7.55 12.61 5.80
C ILE A 198 7.71 11.16 6.25
N ARG A 199 6.98 10.81 7.31
CA ARG A 199 6.87 9.45 7.84
C ARG A 199 5.41 9.06 8.01
N ARG A 200 5.12 7.78 7.73
CA ARG A 200 3.85 7.13 8.07
C ARG A 200 4.11 5.70 8.51
N ALA A 201 4.08 5.48 9.82
CA ALA A 201 4.18 4.17 10.43
C ALA A 201 2.83 3.46 10.40
N PHE A 202 2.77 2.17 10.09
CA PHE A 202 1.54 1.38 10.06
C PHE A 202 1.82 -0.05 10.54
N THR A 203 0.79 -0.85 10.77
CA THR A 203 0.95 -2.22 11.25
C THR A 203 0.00 -3.15 10.54
N ILE A 204 0.52 -4.28 10.05
CA ILE A 204 -0.28 -5.36 9.47
C ILE A 204 -0.03 -6.61 10.30
N GLN A 205 -1.08 -7.14 10.93
CA GLN A 205 -0.98 -8.30 11.82
C GLN A 205 -1.64 -9.51 11.18
N SER A 206 -1.02 -10.68 11.36
CA SER A 206 -1.68 -11.94 11.04
C SER A 206 -2.95 -12.06 11.91
N PRO A 207 -4.06 -12.58 11.38
CA PRO A 207 -5.23 -12.85 12.21
C PRO A 207 -4.81 -13.69 13.42
N THR A 208 -5.24 -13.28 14.61
CA THR A 208 -5.04 -14.08 15.80
C THR A 208 -5.75 -15.41 15.55
N GLN A 209 -4.98 -16.50 15.38
CA GLN A 209 -5.58 -17.82 15.31
C GLN A 209 -6.38 -17.98 16.60
N GLY A 210 -7.72 -17.95 16.48
CA GLY A 210 -8.60 -18.10 17.62
C GLY A 210 -8.11 -19.31 18.40
N GLN A 211 -7.82 -19.11 19.69
CA GLN A 211 -7.57 -20.20 20.61
C GLN A 211 -8.77 -21.14 20.53
N GLU A 212 -8.65 -22.22 19.76
CA GLU A 212 -9.59 -23.35 19.80
C GLU A 212 -9.49 -24.06 21.15
#